data_AF-A0A8T6LR94-F1
#
_entry.id   AF-A0A8T6LR94-F1
#
_cell.length_a   1.000
_cell.length_b   1.000
_cell.length_c   1.000
_cell.angle_alpha   90.00
_cell.angle_beta   90.00
_cell.angle_gamma   90.00
#
_symmetry.space_group_name_H-M   'P 1'
#
loop_
_entity.id
_entity.type
_entity.pdbx_description
1 polymer ?
#
loop_
_entity_poly.entity_id
_entity_poly.type
_entity_poly.pdbx_seq_one_letter_code
_entity_poly.pdbx_strand_id
1 'polypeptide(L)' 'MTKRWQVQEAKARFSELVRSADSGPQTITVHGRRAAVVLSADDYD' A
#
# COMPACT_ATOMS: atom_id res chain seq x y z
N MET A 1 -5.35 8.64 9.14
CA MET A 1 -3.91 8.72 8.78
C MET A 1 -3.64 7.59 7.79
N THR A 2 -3.29 7.90 6.55
CA THR A 2 -3.02 6.88 5.52
C THR A 2 -1.82 6.03 5.93
N LYS A 3 -2.02 4.71 6.07
CA LYS A 3 -0.97 3.77 6.46
C LYS A 3 0.13 3.81 5.40
N ARG A 4 1.37 4.05 5.83
CA ARG A 4 2.55 4.13 4.95
C ARG A 4 3.40 2.89 5.16
N TRP A 5 3.57 2.12 4.11
CA TRP A 5 4.35 0.90 4.08
C TRP A 5 5.77 1.23 3.58
N GLN A 6 6.81 0.85 4.31
CA GLN A 6 8.14 0.80 3.70
C GLN A 6 8.19 -0.39 2.72
N VAL A 7 8.93 -0.26 1.62
CA VAL A 7 8.94 -1.28 0.55
C VAL A 7 9.29 -2.69 1.05
N GLN A 8 10.17 -2.80 2.05
CA GLN A 8 10.53 -4.08 2.67
C GLN A 8 9.38 -4.70 3.48
N GLU A 9 8.57 -3.88 4.17
CA GLU A 9 7.40 -4.35 4.91
C GLU A 9 6.29 -4.78 3.94
N ALA A 10 6.06 -3.96 2.90
CA ALA A 10 5.13 -4.28 1.82
C ALA A 10 5.46 -5.63 1.17
N LYS A 11 6.74 -5.91 0.91
CA LYS A 11 7.20 -7.20 0.38
C LYS A 11 6.94 -8.35 1.35
N ALA A 12 7.25 -8.17 2.63
CA ALA A 12 7.09 -9.21 3.65
C ALA A 12 5.62 -9.54 3.96
N ARG A 13 4.72 -8.57 3.81
CA ARG A 13 3.30 -8.66 4.20
C ARG A 13 2.37 -8.31 3.05
N PHE A 14 2.73 -8.70 1.82
CA PHE A 14 2.03 -8.27 0.62
C PHE A 14 0.53 -8.59 0.65
N SER A 15 0.15 -9.78 1.13
CA SER A 15 -1.27 -10.16 1.25
C SER A 15 -2.07 -9.28 2.21
N GLU A 16 -1.44 -8.75 3.27
CA GLU A 16 -2.09 -7.79 4.17
C GLU A 16 -2.19 -6.41 3.55
N LEU A 17 -1.15 -5.97 2.83
CA LEU A 17 -1.18 -4.71 2.09
C LEU A 17 -2.34 -4.70 1.09
N VAL A 18 -2.51 -5.78 0.32
CA VAL A 18 -3.61 -5.93 -0.64
C VAL A 18 -4.96 -5.87 0.08
N ARG A 19 -5.17 -6.66 1.15
CA ARG A 19 -6.43 -6.61 1.93
C ARG A 19 -6.70 -5.23 2.55
N SER A 20 -5.64 -4.52 2.93
CA SER A 20 -5.78 -3.16 3.48
C SER A 20 -6.26 -2.16 2.42
N ALA A 21 -6.03 -2.44 1.13
CA ALA A 21 -6.49 -1.61 0.02
C ALA A 21 -8.02 -1.62 -0.13
N ASP A 22 -8.70 -2.68 0.31
CA ASP A 22 -10.17 -2.74 0.36
C ASP A 22 -10.77 -1.68 1.30
N SER A 23 -9.99 -1.24 2.30
CA SER A 23 -10.37 -0.15 3.21
C SER A 23 -9.90 1.23 2.72
N GLY A 24 -9.33 1.30 1.52
CA GLY A 24 -8.87 2.51 0.86
C GLY A 24 -7.37 2.52 0.53
N PRO A 25 -6.88 3.58 -0.12
CA PRO A 25 -5.54 3.62 -0.72
C PRO A 25 -4.39 3.41 0.28
N GLN A 26 -3.46 2.53 -0.08
CA GLN A 26 -2.26 2.24 0.72
C GLN A 26 -1.03 2.83 0.06
N THR A 27 -0.22 3.57 0.82
CA THR A 27 0.99 4.21 0.27
C THR A 27 2.24 3.38 0.54
N ILE A 28 3.02 3.07 -0.50
CA ILE A 28 4.35 2.46 -0.37
C ILE A 28 5.42 3.55 -0.47
N THR A 29 6.45 3.44 0.37
CA THR A 29 7.58 4.34 0.45
C THR A 29 8.91 3.62 0.25
N VAL A 30 9.87 4.31 -0.36
CA VAL A 30 11.27 3.90 -0.50
C VAL A 30 12.13 5.00 0.08
N HIS A 31 12.96 4.68 1.08
CA HIS A 31 13.74 5.67 1.85
C HIS A 31 12.88 6.84 2.36
N GLY A 32 11.66 6.54 2.81
CA GLY A 32 10.71 7.55 3.33
C GLY A 32 10.02 8.40 2.26
N ARG A 33 10.37 8.28 0.99
CA ARG A 33 9.70 8.99 -0.12
C ARG A 33 8.57 8.14 -0.67
N ARG A 34 7.43 8.77 -0.98
CA ARG A 34 6.29 8.10 -1.62
C ARG A 34 6.73 7.57 -2.98
N ALA A 35 6.58 6.26 -3.18
CA ALA A 35 7.05 5.58 -4.38
C ALA A 35 5.89 4.99 -5.18
N ALA A 36 4.89 4.43 -4.51
CA ALA A 36 3.72 3.83 -5.15
C ALA A 36 2.47 3.92 -4.26
N VAL A 37 1.31 3.63 -4.85
CA VAL A 37 0.02 3.49 -4.16
C VAL A 37 -0.61 2.17 -4.60
N VAL A 38 -1.17 1.43 -3.66
CA VAL A 38 -2.02 0.27 -3.93
C VAL A 38 -3.46 0.68 -3.68
N LEU A 39 -4.32 0.43 -4.68
CA LEU A 39 -5.76 0.60 -4.64
C LEU A 39 -6.41 -0.79 -4.75
N SER A 40 -7.65 -0.93 -4.30
CA SER A 40 -8.47 -2.08 -4.72
C SER A 40 -8.68 -2.01 -6.24
N ALA A 41 -9.03 -3.12 -6.86
CA ALA A 41 -9.37 -3.12 -8.29
C ALA A 41 -10.58 -2.20 -8.55
N ASP A 42 -11.62 -2.32 -7.72
CA ASP A 42 -12.84 -1.51 -7.80
C ASP A 42 -12.59 0.01 -7.67
N ASP A 43 -11.59 0.43 -6.88
CA ASP A 43 -11.22 1.86 -6.75
C ASP A 43 -10.41 2.37 -7.96
N TYR A 44 -9.80 1.48 -8.74
CA TYR A 44 -8.97 1.82 -9.89
C TYR A 44 -9.76 1.83 -11.21
N ASP A 45 -10.65 0.84 -11.39
CA ASP A 45 -11.48 0.68 -12.58
C ASP A 45 -12.53 1.80 -12.73
#